data_AF-A0A183DPU0-F1
#
_entry.id   AF-A0A183DPU0-F1
#
_cell.length_a   1.000
_cell.length_b   1.000
_cell.length_c   1.000
_cell.angle_alpha   90.00
_cell.angle_beta   90.00
_cell.angle_gamma   90.00
#
_symmetry.space_group_name_H-M   'P 1'
#
loop_
_entity.id
_entity.type
_entity.pdbx_description
1 polymer ?
#
loop_
_entity_poly.entity_id
_entity_poly.type
_entity_poly.pdbx_seq_one_letter_code
_entity_poly.pdbx_strand_id
1 'polypeptide(L)'
;MPVGDMQYPHPSVGSRVPGPGIDLQPLVLTACPVVTGGRHMVKVTIVFNSKEDTIRVNDRILRKIESPKAPHLSAAVSRLNRRILVILNPFSGKKCAPKLWETYVAPIFRTSHIDYDFIKTDYERHAVEIAKNVKLDKYDGIAVISGDGLILEVISGFLMRADRERALKMPLAHIPGGTSNGLAASICFQCNEPFSARNVFCTEMALMVVRPRYLPLRINHVQTELDGDKPMFMSITWGLIADIGSFY
;
A
#
# COMPACT_ATOMS: atom_id res chain seq x y z
N MET A 1 58.55 40.87 15.23
CA MET A 1 59.36 39.67 14.94
C MET A 1 58.65 38.88 13.83
N PRO A 2 59.36 38.33 12.84
CA PRO A 2 59.15 38.64 11.41
C PRO A 2 58.60 37.49 10.52
N VAL A 3 58.09 37.88 9.34
CA VAL A 3 58.21 37.33 7.96
C VAL A 3 57.86 35.86 7.65
N GLY A 4 57.01 35.68 6.63
CA GLY A 4 56.98 34.47 5.79
C GLY A 4 55.79 34.36 4.83
N ASP A 5 55.82 35.08 3.70
CA ASP A 5 54.98 34.85 2.52
C ASP A 5 55.32 33.51 1.84
N MET A 6 54.31 32.79 1.33
CA MET A 6 54.49 31.91 0.16
C MET A 6 53.19 31.79 -0.66
N GLN A 7 53.33 32.03 -1.97
CA GLN A 7 52.29 32.21 -2.99
C GLN A 7 52.02 30.94 -3.83
N TYR A 8 50.72 30.71 -4.14
CA TYR A 8 50.09 30.19 -5.40
C TYR A 8 50.36 28.73 -5.89
N PRO A 9 49.41 28.05 -6.60
CA PRO A 9 48.57 28.59 -7.68
C PRO A 9 47.05 28.24 -7.71
N HIS A 10 46.34 29.10 -8.43
CA HIS A 10 44.98 28.90 -8.95
C HIS A 10 44.86 27.67 -9.86
N PRO A 11 43.68 27.03 -9.87
CA PRO A 11 43.07 26.54 -11.10
C PRO A 11 41.82 27.37 -11.41
N SER A 12 41.85 27.94 -12.60
CA SER A 12 40.76 28.53 -13.37
C SER A 12 39.40 27.83 -13.19
N VAL A 13 38.44 28.51 -12.55
CA VAL A 13 37.03 28.21 -12.78
C VAL A 13 36.68 28.81 -14.14
N GLY A 14 36.90 28.01 -15.17
CA GLY A 14 36.47 28.29 -16.53
C GLY A 14 34.98 28.57 -16.54
N SER A 15 34.65 29.80 -16.89
CA SER A 15 33.33 30.22 -17.31
C SER A 15 32.84 29.35 -18.47
N ARG A 16 31.77 28.61 -18.23
CA ARG A 16 30.80 28.31 -19.29
C ARG A 16 29.42 28.68 -18.76
N VAL A 17 29.03 29.91 -19.08
CA VAL A 17 27.64 30.32 -19.13
C VAL A 17 26.95 29.37 -20.12
N PRO A 18 25.90 28.62 -19.74
CA PRO A 18 25.08 27.95 -20.73
C PRO A 18 24.37 29.03 -21.53
N GLY A 19 24.61 29.04 -22.85
CA GLY A 19 23.78 29.77 -23.82
C GLY A 19 22.30 29.33 -23.75
N PRO A 20 21.43 29.98 -24.53
CA PRO A 20 20.01 30.17 -24.23
C PRO A 20 19.34 28.85 -23.85
N GLY A 21 18.95 28.78 -22.56
CA GLY A 21 18.49 27.58 -21.91
C GLY A 21 17.18 27.09 -22.51
N ILE A 22 17.26 25.96 -23.21
CA ILE A 22 16.13 25.05 -23.27
C ILE A 22 15.94 24.58 -21.82
N ASP A 23 14.82 24.96 -21.20
CA ASP A 23 14.42 24.48 -19.87
C ASP A 23 14.17 22.96 -19.96
N LEU A 24 15.27 22.19 -19.90
CA LEU A 24 15.25 20.74 -19.91
C LEU A 24 14.77 20.30 -18.52
N GLN A 25 13.45 20.21 -18.35
CA GLN A 25 12.88 19.75 -17.10
C GLN A 25 13.32 18.31 -16.83
N PRO A 26 14.02 18.05 -15.71
CA PRO A 26 14.46 16.71 -15.38
C PRO A 26 13.25 15.84 -15.02
N LEU A 27 13.30 14.57 -15.40
CA LEU A 27 12.31 13.59 -14.97
C LEU A 27 12.69 13.11 -13.57
N VAL A 28 11.86 13.42 -12.58
CA VAL A 28 12.04 12.97 -11.20
C VAL A 28 11.15 11.76 -10.95
N LEU A 29 11.77 10.61 -10.68
CA LEU A 29 11.10 9.36 -10.36
C LEU A 29 11.28 9.03 -8.89
N THR A 30 10.22 8.61 -8.22
CA THR A 30 10.36 7.94 -6.92
C THR A 30 10.27 6.44 -7.13
N ALA A 31 11.34 5.74 -6.78
CA ALA A 31 11.41 4.28 -6.84
C ALA A 31 11.59 3.71 -5.43
N CYS A 32 11.09 2.50 -5.20
CA CYS A 32 11.32 1.75 -3.98
C CYS A 32 12.04 0.44 -4.29
N PRO A 33 13.33 0.44 -4.65
CA PRO A 33 14.08 -0.80 -4.86
C PRO A 33 14.21 -1.63 -3.59
N VAL A 34 14.44 -2.94 -3.77
CA VAL A 34 14.84 -3.82 -2.67
C VAL A 34 16.35 -3.66 -2.45
N VAL A 35 16.74 -3.22 -1.26
CA VAL A 35 18.15 -3.10 -0.83
C VAL A 35 18.29 -3.86 0.49
N THR A 36 19.29 -4.73 0.59
CA THR A 36 19.56 -5.52 1.81
C THR A 36 18.32 -6.25 2.38
N GLY A 37 17.41 -6.70 1.50
CA GLY A 37 16.19 -7.42 1.89
C GLY A 37 15.02 -6.56 2.39
N GLY A 38 15.01 -5.25 2.12
CA GLY A 38 13.86 -4.37 2.40
C GLY A 38 13.64 -3.32 1.31
N ARG A 39 12.44 -2.72 1.25
CA ARG A 39 12.14 -1.62 0.31
C ARG A 39 12.65 -0.28 0.86
N HIS A 40 13.39 0.46 0.04
CA HIS A 40 13.89 1.79 0.38
C HIS A 40 13.44 2.81 -0.65
N MET A 41 12.82 3.91 -0.20
CA MET A 41 12.39 4.98 -1.09
C MET A 41 13.58 5.81 -1.56
N VAL A 42 13.79 5.89 -2.87
CA VAL A 42 14.89 6.60 -3.53
C VAL A 42 14.31 7.53 -4.58
N LYS A 43 14.77 8.78 -4.58
CA LYS A 43 14.48 9.74 -5.66
C LYS A 43 15.56 9.63 -6.73
N VAL A 44 15.15 9.35 -7.95
CA VAL A 44 16.00 9.23 -9.13
C VAL A 44 15.69 10.39 -10.05
N THR A 45 16.66 11.27 -10.28
CA THR A 45 16.55 12.37 -11.23
C THR A 45 17.23 11.96 -12.51
N ILE A 46 16.48 11.94 -13.62
CA ILE A 46 17.00 11.63 -14.94
C ILE A 46 16.98 12.92 -15.77
N VAL A 47 18.14 13.31 -16.27
CA VAL A 47 18.31 14.46 -17.17
C VAL A 47 18.47 13.93 -18.58
N PHE A 48 17.71 14.50 -19.51
CA PHE A 48 17.76 14.15 -20.93
C PHE A 48 18.37 15.29 -21.74
N ASN A 49 18.96 14.93 -22.89
CA ASN A 49 19.57 15.89 -23.80
C ASN A 49 18.53 16.65 -24.65
N SER A 50 17.28 16.18 -24.69
CA SER A 50 16.18 16.79 -25.44
C SER A 50 14.88 16.73 -24.65
N LYS A 51 13.98 17.70 -24.89
CA LYS A 51 12.65 17.72 -24.27
C LYS A 51 11.77 16.59 -24.81
N GLU A 52 11.94 16.26 -26.09
CA GLU A 52 11.25 15.17 -26.77
C GLU A 52 11.56 13.82 -26.11
N ASP A 53 12.82 13.58 -25.73
CA ASP A 53 13.21 12.35 -25.01
C ASP A 53 12.57 12.28 -23.63
N THR A 54 12.55 13.39 -22.88
CA THR A 54 11.87 13.45 -21.57
C THR A 54 10.41 13.06 -21.71
N ILE A 55 9.68 13.66 -22.66
CA ILE A 55 8.25 13.39 -22.88
C ILE A 55 8.05 11.93 -23.29
N ARG A 56 8.83 11.44 -24.25
CA ARG A 56 8.74 10.06 -24.76
C ARG A 56 8.97 9.02 -23.67
N VAL A 57 9.97 9.23 -22.81
CA VAL A 57 10.27 8.32 -21.70
C VAL A 57 9.22 8.42 -20.60
N ASN A 58 8.78 9.63 -20.26
CA ASN A 58 7.71 9.85 -19.29
C ASN A 58 6.43 9.12 -19.71
N ASP A 59 5.97 9.30 -20.95
CA ASP A 59 4.79 8.61 -21.49
C ASP A 59 4.93 7.08 -21.43
N ARG A 60 6.11 6.56 -21.75
CA ARG A 60 6.39 5.12 -21.68
C ARG A 60 6.32 4.60 -20.24
N ILE A 61 6.81 5.38 -19.27
CA ILE A 61 6.72 5.04 -17.85
C ILE A 61 5.26 5.08 -17.42
N LEU A 62 4.54 6.18 -17.68
CA LEU A 62 3.14 6.36 -17.33
C LEU A 62 2.27 5.19 -17.83
N ARG A 63 2.43 4.78 -19.09
CA ARG A 63 1.72 3.61 -19.65
C ARG A 63 2.08 2.30 -18.95
N LYS A 64 3.34 2.11 -18.56
CA LYS A 64 3.78 0.89 -17.84
C LYS A 64 3.41 0.88 -16.36
N ILE A 65 3.06 2.03 -15.80
CA ILE A 65 2.66 2.16 -14.39
C ILE A 65 1.16 2.20 -14.17
N GLU A 66 0.38 2.17 -15.25
CA GLU A 66 -1.07 2.12 -15.18
C GLU A 66 -1.54 0.89 -14.39
N SER A 67 -2.40 1.13 -13.42
CA SER A 67 -2.98 0.07 -12.59
C SER A 67 -4.15 -0.58 -13.29
N PRO A 68 -4.34 -1.91 -13.20
CA PRO A 68 -5.52 -2.57 -13.73
C PRO A 68 -6.81 -2.02 -13.09
N LYS A 69 -7.93 -2.15 -13.81
CA LYS A 69 -9.26 -1.81 -13.26
C LYS A 69 -9.67 -2.83 -12.20
N ALA A 70 -10.28 -2.37 -11.11
CA ALA A 70 -10.69 -3.24 -10.03
C ALA A 70 -11.82 -4.22 -10.46
N PRO A 71 -11.80 -5.49 -10.04
CA PRO A 71 -12.70 -6.52 -10.58
C PRO A 71 -14.18 -6.33 -10.27
N HIS A 72 -14.53 -5.53 -9.26
CA HIS A 72 -15.92 -5.21 -8.89
C HIS A 72 -16.51 -4.02 -9.68
N LEU A 73 -15.67 -3.24 -10.36
CA LEU A 73 -16.11 -2.08 -11.14
C LEU A 73 -16.60 -2.53 -12.52
N SER A 74 -17.77 -2.04 -12.92
CA SER A 74 -18.30 -2.30 -14.26
C SER A 74 -17.52 -1.53 -15.32
N ALA A 75 -17.58 -1.96 -16.59
CA ALA A 75 -16.91 -1.28 -17.70
C ALA A 75 -17.32 0.21 -17.82
N ALA A 76 -18.58 0.53 -17.51
CA ALA A 76 -19.15 1.88 -17.60
C ALA A 76 -18.61 2.88 -16.57
N VAL A 77 -18.00 2.41 -15.47
CA VAL A 77 -17.39 3.31 -14.48
C VAL A 77 -16.13 3.94 -15.07
N SER A 78 -16.23 5.23 -15.42
CA SER A 78 -15.07 6.06 -15.74
C SER A 78 -14.34 6.41 -14.45
N ARG A 79 -13.02 6.22 -14.44
CA ARG A 79 -12.14 6.62 -13.33
C ARG A 79 -11.17 7.66 -13.86
N LEU A 80 -11.13 8.82 -13.21
CA LEU A 80 -10.09 9.82 -13.47
C LEU A 80 -8.82 9.43 -12.73
N ASN A 81 -8.94 9.12 -11.43
CA ASN A 81 -7.87 8.63 -10.57
C ASN A 81 -8.34 7.45 -9.73
N ARG A 82 -7.39 6.66 -9.22
CA ARG A 82 -7.70 5.59 -8.28
C ARG A 82 -8.01 6.15 -6.90
N ARG A 83 -9.09 5.65 -6.30
CA ARG A 83 -9.48 6.01 -4.92
C ARG A 83 -9.51 4.79 -4.01
N ILE A 84 -8.85 4.87 -2.87
CA ILE A 84 -8.77 3.80 -1.88
C ILE A 84 -9.52 4.19 -0.62
N LEU A 85 -10.36 3.29 -0.09
CA LEU A 85 -10.88 3.44 1.26
C LEU A 85 -9.87 2.86 2.24
N VAL A 86 -9.34 3.68 3.14
CA VAL A 86 -8.43 3.23 4.19
C VAL A 86 -9.21 3.06 5.48
N ILE A 87 -9.22 1.84 6.02
CA ILE A 87 -9.82 1.50 7.31
C ILE A 87 -8.69 1.15 8.28
N LEU A 88 -8.55 1.91 9.35
CA LEU A 88 -7.52 1.71 10.35
C LEU A 88 -8.14 1.39 11.71
N ASN A 89 -7.65 0.36 12.38
CA ASN A 89 -7.99 0.14 13.79
C ASN A 89 -6.88 0.70 14.70
N PRO A 90 -7.13 1.81 15.43
CA PRO A 90 -6.11 2.46 16.24
C PRO A 90 -5.70 1.64 17.47
N PHE A 91 -6.52 0.67 17.87
CA PHE A 91 -6.31 -0.18 19.03
C PHE A 91 -5.61 -1.51 18.70
N SER A 92 -5.28 -1.76 17.43
CA SER A 92 -4.62 -2.99 17.00
C SER A 92 -3.20 -3.14 17.55
N GLY A 93 -2.86 -4.37 17.97
CA GLY A 93 -1.53 -4.74 18.44
C GLY A 93 -1.00 -3.80 19.53
N LYS A 94 0.20 -3.27 19.33
CA LYS A 94 0.85 -2.31 20.25
C LYS A 94 0.29 -0.88 20.15
N LYS A 95 -0.89 -0.69 19.54
CA LYS A 95 -1.52 0.62 19.27
C LYS A 95 -0.65 1.54 18.40
N CYS A 96 0.19 0.95 17.55
CA CYS A 96 1.12 1.67 16.67
C CYS A 96 0.54 1.94 15.27
N ALA A 97 -0.64 1.41 14.94
CA ALA A 97 -1.21 1.51 13.60
C ALA A 97 -1.23 2.96 13.03
N PRO A 98 -1.66 4.00 13.79
CA PRO A 98 -1.60 5.38 13.30
C PRO A 98 -0.18 5.84 12.98
N LYS A 99 0.80 5.49 13.82
CA LYS A 99 2.21 5.82 13.58
C LYS A 99 2.75 5.09 12.35
N LEU A 100 2.39 3.81 12.17
CA LEU A 100 2.78 3.01 11.01
C LEU A 100 2.24 3.61 9.70
N TRP A 101 0.98 4.05 9.71
CA TRP A 101 0.39 4.79 8.60
C TRP A 101 1.21 6.03 8.23
N GLU A 102 1.45 6.92 9.17
CA GLU A 102 2.18 8.18 8.92
C GLU A 102 3.62 7.94 8.46
N THR A 103 4.28 6.93 9.04
CA THR A 103 5.70 6.66 8.79
C THR A 103 5.92 5.98 7.44
N TYR A 104 5.09 4.99 7.09
CA TYR A 104 5.38 4.08 5.98
C TYR A 104 4.39 4.19 4.82
N VAL A 105 3.09 4.37 5.10
CA VAL A 105 2.04 4.21 4.09
C VAL A 105 1.66 5.56 3.46
N ALA A 106 1.37 6.56 4.28
CA ALA A 106 0.96 7.89 3.82
C ALA A 106 2.00 8.55 2.88
N PRO A 107 3.32 8.44 3.09
CA PRO A 107 4.31 8.97 2.14
C PRO A 107 4.23 8.33 0.75
N ILE A 108 3.95 7.03 0.68
CA ILE A 108 3.83 6.29 -0.58
C ILE A 108 2.56 6.71 -1.32
N PHE A 109 1.43 6.84 -0.61
CA PHE A 109 0.16 7.29 -1.22
C PHE A 109 0.29 8.70 -1.78
N ARG A 110 0.89 9.62 -1.00
CA ARG A 110 1.16 11.01 -1.44
C ARG A 110 2.03 11.07 -2.68
N THR A 111 3.10 10.30 -2.70
CA THR A 111 4.06 10.29 -3.83
C THR A 111 3.48 9.63 -5.08
N SER A 112 2.49 8.75 -4.91
CA SER A 112 1.86 8.00 -6.00
C SER A 112 0.57 8.64 -6.50
N HIS A 113 0.19 9.81 -5.98
CA HIS A 113 -1.02 10.54 -6.35
C HIS A 113 -2.30 9.69 -6.27
N ILE A 114 -2.38 8.83 -5.25
CA ILE A 114 -3.58 8.04 -4.98
C ILE A 114 -4.51 8.82 -4.07
N ASP A 115 -5.76 8.99 -4.51
CA ASP A 115 -6.81 9.53 -3.67
C ASP A 115 -7.19 8.51 -2.61
N TYR A 116 -7.48 8.97 -1.40
CA TYR A 116 -8.00 8.09 -0.37
C TYR A 116 -8.96 8.79 0.55
N ASP A 117 -9.94 8.03 1.05
CA ASP A 117 -10.73 8.41 2.20
C ASP A 117 -10.25 7.59 3.40
N PHE A 118 -10.21 8.20 4.58
CA PHE A 118 -9.62 7.57 5.76
C PHE A 118 -10.65 7.45 6.88
N ILE A 119 -10.86 6.23 7.38
CA ILE A 119 -11.77 5.93 8.48
C ILE A 119 -11.00 5.20 9.58
N LYS A 120 -11.12 5.70 10.82
CA LYS A 120 -10.68 4.97 12.01
C LYS A 120 -11.87 4.18 12.55
N THR A 121 -11.64 2.93 12.95
CA THR A 121 -12.67 2.17 13.67
C THR A 121 -12.72 2.63 15.13
N ASP A 122 -13.92 2.65 15.70
CA ASP A 122 -14.18 3.23 17.02
C ASP A 122 -14.56 2.16 18.04
N TYR A 123 -15.13 1.05 17.58
CA TYR A 123 -15.60 -0.06 18.40
C TYR A 123 -15.49 -1.39 17.62
N GLU A 124 -15.67 -2.50 18.32
CA GLU A 124 -15.67 -3.85 17.74
C GLU A 124 -16.73 -4.00 16.66
N ARG A 125 -16.41 -4.65 15.54
CA ARG A 125 -17.33 -4.82 14.40
C ARG A 125 -17.70 -3.53 13.64
N HIS A 126 -17.10 -2.38 13.95
CA HIS A 126 -17.33 -1.15 13.17
C HIS A 126 -16.95 -1.34 11.69
N ALA A 127 -15.92 -2.15 11.36
CA ALA A 127 -15.56 -2.40 9.96
C ALA A 127 -16.60 -3.26 9.21
N VAL A 128 -17.38 -4.07 9.92
CA VAL A 128 -18.54 -4.77 9.34
C VAL A 128 -19.56 -3.76 8.82
N GLU A 129 -19.89 -2.75 9.64
CA GLU A 129 -20.85 -1.71 9.28
C GLU A 129 -20.35 -0.83 8.13
N ILE A 130 -19.08 -0.44 8.18
CA ILE A 130 -18.43 0.32 7.10
C ILE A 130 -18.52 -0.46 5.79
N ALA A 131 -18.11 -1.73 5.78
CA ALA A 131 -18.10 -2.57 4.58
C ALA A 131 -19.53 -2.87 4.07
N LYS A 132 -20.49 -3.08 4.98
CA LYS A 132 -21.90 -3.28 4.61
C LYS A 132 -22.47 -2.06 3.89
N ASN A 133 -22.09 -0.84 4.29
CA ASN A 133 -22.68 0.40 3.77
C ASN A 133 -21.83 1.12 2.70
N VAL A 134 -20.65 0.60 2.37
CA VAL A 134 -19.73 1.26 1.42
C VAL A 134 -20.33 1.37 0.01
N LYS A 135 -20.09 2.49 -0.67
CA LYS A 135 -20.43 2.66 -2.09
C LYS A 135 -19.32 2.03 -2.94
N LEU A 136 -19.55 0.81 -3.46
CA LEU A 136 -18.53 0.04 -4.18
C LEU A 136 -17.95 0.79 -5.40
N ASP A 137 -18.78 1.56 -6.12
CA ASP A 137 -18.38 2.35 -7.28
C ASP A 137 -17.44 3.52 -6.96
N LYS A 138 -17.34 3.91 -5.68
CA LYS A 138 -16.49 5.03 -5.24
C LYS A 138 -15.02 4.65 -5.09
N TYR A 139 -14.72 3.36 -4.90
CA TYR A 139 -13.39 2.90 -4.51
C TYR A 139 -12.88 1.79 -5.44
N ASP A 140 -11.60 1.86 -5.80
CA ASP A 140 -10.87 0.81 -6.53
C ASP A 140 -10.38 -0.31 -5.59
N GLY A 141 -10.47 -0.11 -4.29
CA GLY A 141 -10.04 -1.08 -3.28
C GLY A 141 -10.19 -0.53 -1.86
N ILE A 142 -10.07 -1.43 -0.89
CA ILE A 142 -10.04 -1.11 0.53
C ILE A 142 -8.69 -1.54 1.09
N ALA A 143 -7.98 -0.62 1.75
CA ALA A 143 -6.77 -0.91 2.50
C ALA A 143 -7.09 -0.96 3.99
N VAL A 144 -6.80 -2.09 4.63
CA VAL A 144 -7.06 -2.33 6.05
C VAL A 144 -5.73 -2.30 6.81
N ILE A 145 -5.63 -1.44 7.82
CA ILE A 145 -4.42 -1.27 8.64
C ILE A 145 -4.72 -1.78 10.05
N SER A 146 -4.44 -3.06 10.28
CA SER A 146 -4.75 -3.80 11.51
C SER A 146 -4.07 -5.18 11.47
N GLY A 147 -4.61 -6.17 12.17
CA GLY A 147 -4.31 -7.58 11.95
C GLY A 147 -5.40 -8.28 11.12
N ASP A 148 -5.28 -9.60 11.01
CA ASP A 148 -6.15 -10.44 10.16
C ASP A 148 -7.65 -10.31 10.50
N GLY A 149 -8.01 -10.09 11.77
CA GLY A 149 -9.40 -9.99 12.21
C GLY A 149 -10.19 -8.85 11.54
N LEU A 150 -9.55 -7.72 11.26
CA LEU A 150 -10.25 -6.59 10.63
C LEU A 150 -10.58 -6.86 9.16
N ILE A 151 -9.78 -7.67 8.47
CA ILE A 151 -10.11 -8.17 7.12
C ILE A 151 -11.37 -9.06 7.21
N LEU A 152 -11.47 -9.89 8.24
CA LEU A 152 -12.64 -10.75 8.44
C LEU A 152 -13.91 -9.94 8.69
N GLU A 153 -13.83 -8.86 9.46
CA GLU A 153 -14.95 -7.93 9.65
C GLU A 153 -15.41 -7.34 8.30
N VAL A 154 -14.47 -6.88 7.46
CA VAL A 154 -14.80 -6.32 6.14
C VAL A 154 -15.48 -7.37 5.25
N ILE A 155 -14.95 -8.60 5.19
CA ILE A 155 -15.55 -9.71 4.44
C ILE A 155 -16.96 -10.01 4.96
N SER A 156 -17.14 -10.05 6.28
CA SER A 156 -18.44 -10.27 6.91
C SER A 156 -19.45 -9.19 6.52
N GLY A 157 -19.02 -7.92 6.53
CA GLY A 157 -19.85 -6.80 6.09
C GLY A 157 -20.27 -6.92 4.62
N PHE A 158 -19.38 -7.37 3.73
CA PHE A 158 -19.72 -7.64 2.33
C PHE A 158 -20.74 -8.77 2.16
N LEU A 159 -20.62 -9.84 2.94
CA LEU A 159 -21.55 -10.97 2.89
C LEU A 159 -22.98 -10.60 3.33
N MET A 160 -23.13 -9.55 4.14
CA MET A 160 -24.43 -9.01 4.59
C MET A 160 -25.11 -8.11 3.55
N ARG A 161 -24.49 -7.87 2.39
CA ARG A 161 -25.04 -7.00 1.33
C ARG A 161 -25.91 -7.76 0.34
N ALA A 162 -26.87 -7.07 -0.26
CA ALA A 162 -27.67 -7.61 -1.36
C ALA A 162 -26.80 -7.88 -2.61
N ASP A 163 -25.80 -7.03 -2.88
CA ASP A 163 -24.84 -7.15 -3.98
C ASP A 163 -23.54 -7.86 -3.57
N ARG A 164 -23.62 -8.81 -2.63
CA ARG A 164 -22.45 -9.51 -2.03
C ARG A 164 -21.48 -10.12 -3.03
N GLU A 165 -21.95 -10.69 -4.14
CA GLU A 165 -21.07 -11.28 -5.17
C GLU A 165 -20.18 -10.23 -5.84
N ARG A 166 -20.70 -9.01 -5.99
CA ARG A 166 -19.95 -7.86 -6.48
C ARG A 166 -19.04 -7.32 -5.39
N ALA A 167 -19.54 -7.20 -4.16
CA ALA A 167 -18.77 -6.71 -3.02
C ALA A 167 -17.54 -7.57 -2.73
N LEU A 168 -17.66 -8.90 -2.80
CA LEU A 168 -16.55 -9.84 -2.63
C LEU A 168 -15.46 -9.74 -3.71
N LYS A 169 -15.74 -9.09 -4.84
CA LYS A 169 -14.75 -8.78 -5.89
C LYS A 169 -13.98 -7.48 -5.63
N MET A 170 -14.35 -6.71 -4.59
CA MET A 170 -13.62 -5.51 -4.16
C MET A 170 -12.23 -5.93 -3.70
N PRO A 171 -11.15 -5.37 -4.27
CA PRO A 171 -9.80 -5.64 -3.81
C PRO A 171 -9.61 -5.23 -2.35
N LEU A 172 -9.13 -6.17 -1.54
CA LEU A 172 -8.72 -5.94 -0.15
C LEU A 172 -7.21 -5.99 -0.06
N ALA A 173 -6.61 -4.98 0.59
CA ALA A 173 -5.20 -4.95 0.92
C ALA A 173 -5.02 -4.96 2.43
N HIS A 174 -4.19 -5.89 2.92
CA HIS A 174 -3.88 -6.00 4.34
C HIS A 174 -2.53 -5.33 4.63
N ILE A 175 -2.54 -4.16 5.26
CA ILE A 175 -1.34 -3.48 5.72
C ILE A 175 -1.10 -3.86 7.19
N PRO A 176 0.06 -4.43 7.55
CA PRO A 176 0.29 -4.94 8.89
C PRO A 176 0.31 -3.81 9.93
N GLY A 177 -0.63 -3.86 10.87
CA GLY A 177 -0.76 -2.92 11.98
C GLY A 177 -1.18 -3.58 13.30
N GLY A 178 -1.43 -4.88 13.29
CA GLY A 178 -1.86 -5.68 14.45
C GLY A 178 -0.83 -6.72 14.89
N THR A 179 -1.23 -7.58 15.83
CA THR A 179 -0.40 -8.67 16.37
C THR A 179 -0.28 -9.83 15.39
N SER A 180 -1.39 -10.20 14.74
CA SER A 180 -1.44 -11.24 13.71
C SER A 180 -1.53 -10.61 12.33
N ASN A 181 -0.53 -10.84 11.49
CA ASN A 181 -0.47 -10.33 10.11
C ASN A 181 -0.22 -11.47 9.11
N GLY A 182 -0.81 -12.64 9.37
CA GLY A 182 -0.55 -13.87 8.62
C GLY A 182 -0.92 -13.72 7.15
N LEU A 183 -2.08 -13.12 6.85
CA LEU A 183 -2.50 -12.89 5.47
C LEU A 183 -1.57 -11.92 4.75
N ALA A 184 -1.13 -10.84 5.41
CA ALA A 184 -0.20 -9.89 4.79
C ALA A 184 1.14 -10.58 4.44
N ALA A 185 1.67 -11.39 5.36
CA ALA A 185 2.87 -12.17 5.12
C ALA A 185 2.70 -13.18 3.97
N SER A 186 1.57 -13.88 3.91
CA SER A 186 1.26 -14.79 2.80
C SER A 186 1.18 -14.08 1.45
N ILE A 187 0.60 -12.87 1.40
CA ILE A 187 0.57 -12.05 0.18
C ILE A 187 1.99 -11.63 -0.24
N CYS A 188 2.81 -11.14 0.69
CA CYS A 188 4.21 -10.81 0.40
C CYS A 188 4.98 -12.01 -0.15
N PHE A 189 4.85 -13.18 0.48
CA PHE A 189 5.46 -14.42 0.02
C PHE A 189 5.03 -14.78 -1.40
N GLN A 190 3.71 -14.78 -1.67
CA GLN A 190 3.19 -15.13 -3.00
C GLN A 190 3.63 -14.15 -4.10
N CYS A 191 3.86 -12.89 -3.76
CA CYS A 191 4.32 -11.87 -4.68
C CYS A 191 5.84 -11.69 -4.71
N ASN A 192 6.60 -12.50 -3.97
CA ASN A 192 8.05 -12.39 -3.86
C ASN A 192 8.51 -10.99 -3.39
N GLU A 193 7.73 -10.38 -2.49
CA GLU A 193 8.13 -9.16 -1.76
C GLU A 193 8.87 -9.53 -0.48
N PRO A 194 9.89 -8.74 -0.08
CA PRO A 194 10.54 -8.94 1.19
C PRO A 194 9.56 -8.73 2.34
N PHE A 195 9.54 -9.67 3.29
CA PHE A 195 8.84 -9.48 4.55
C PHE A 195 9.70 -10.08 5.65
N SER A 196 9.65 -9.49 6.83
CA SER A 196 10.36 -10.00 8.01
C SER A 196 9.37 -10.12 9.14
N ALA A 197 9.29 -11.30 9.74
CA ALA A 197 8.49 -11.51 10.94
C ALA A 197 8.91 -10.61 12.12
N ARG A 198 10.15 -10.06 12.08
CA ARG A 198 10.71 -9.19 13.12
C ARG A 198 10.59 -7.70 12.81
N ASN A 199 10.37 -7.33 11.55
CA ASN A 199 10.34 -5.92 11.12
C ASN A 199 8.98 -5.53 10.56
N VAL A 200 8.74 -4.22 10.49
CA VAL A 200 7.55 -3.66 9.86
C VAL A 200 7.69 -3.76 8.34
N PHE A 201 6.73 -4.39 7.66
CA PHE A 201 6.68 -4.51 6.19
C PHE A 201 5.47 -3.77 5.59
N CYS A 202 5.13 -2.62 6.19
CA CYS A 202 4.05 -1.73 5.71
C CYS A 202 4.35 -1.13 4.33
N THR A 203 5.62 -0.86 4.04
CA THR A 203 6.09 -0.24 2.79
C THR A 203 5.75 -1.13 1.60
N GLU A 204 6.03 -2.42 1.71
CA GLU A 204 5.78 -3.44 0.68
C GLU A 204 4.28 -3.53 0.38
N MET A 205 3.45 -3.63 1.42
CA MET A 205 1.99 -3.68 1.26
C MET A 205 1.44 -2.37 0.68
N ALA A 206 1.96 -1.22 1.09
CA ALA A 206 1.57 0.08 0.52
C ALA A 206 1.91 0.19 -0.98
N LEU A 207 3.09 -0.31 -1.39
CA LEU A 207 3.47 -0.37 -2.81
C LEU A 207 2.53 -1.26 -3.61
N MET A 208 2.07 -2.38 -3.03
CA MET A 208 1.09 -3.27 -3.65
C MET A 208 -0.30 -2.64 -3.76
N VAL A 209 -0.69 -1.76 -2.83
CA VAL A 209 -1.92 -0.95 -3.00
C VAL A 209 -1.78 -0.01 -4.19
N VAL A 210 -0.62 0.65 -4.30
CA VAL A 210 -0.34 1.59 -5.39
C VAL A 210 -0.27 0.89 -6.74
N ARG A 211 0.28 -0.32 -6.79
CA ARG A 211 0.46 -1.10 -8.02
C ARG A 211 -0.12 -2.50 -7.83
N PRO A 212 -1.46 -2.64 -7.88
CA PRO A 212 -2.13 -3.85 -7.48
C PRO A 212 -1.93 -4.97 -8.49
N ARG A 213 -1.77 -6.17 -7.95
CA ARG A 213 -2.06 -7.44 -8.63
C ARG A 213 -3.17 -8.10 -7.84
N TYR A 214 -4.27 -8.44 -8.49
CA TYR A 214 -5.40 -9.06 -7.83
C TYR A 214 -5.18 -10.56 -7.69
N LEU A 215 -5.08 -11.02 -6.45
CA LEU A 215 -4.94 -12.43 -6.11
C LEU A 215 -6.28 -12.93 -5.54
N PRO A 216 -6.82 -14.06 -6.01
CA PRO A 216 -8.03 -14.63 -5.44
C PRO A 216 -7.76 -15.16 -4.03
N LEU A 217 -8.59 -14.74 -3.07
CA LEU A 217 -8.61 -15.30 -1.71
C LEU A 217 -9.76 -16.30 -1.59
N ARG A 218 -9.47 -17.50 -1.10
CA ARG A 218 -10.53 -18.46 -0.76
C ARG A 218 -11.09 -18.14 0.61
N ILE A 219 -12.42 -18.13 0.71
CA ILE A 219 -13.17 -17.95 1.95
C ILE A 219 -13.92 -19.24 2.21
N ASN A 220 -13.81 -19.76 3.42
CA ASN A 220 -14.56 -20.91 3.91
C ASN A 220 -15.82 -20.43 4.63
N HIS A 221 -16.90 -21.18 4.46
CA HIS A 221 -18.12 -21.01 5.25
C HIS A 221 -18.10 -22.07 6.35
N VAL A 222 -18.23 -21.61 7.59
CA VAL A 222 -18.23 -22.45 8.78
C VAL A 222 -19.54 -22.25 9.49
N GLN A 223 -20.22 -23.34 9.81
CA GLN A 223 -21.43 -23.33 10.61
C GLN A 223 -21.14 -23.91 11.98
N THR A 224 -21.45 -23.17 13.03
CA THR A 224 -21.36 -23.65 14.42
C THR A 224 -22.75 -23.69 15.05
N GLU A 225 -22.95 -24.58 16.02
CA GLU A 225 -24.24 -24.71 16.71
C GLU A 225 -24.65 -23.43 17.45
N LEU A 226 -23.67 -22.74 18.05
CA LEU A 226 -23.92 -21.57 18.90
C LEU A 226 -23.86 -20.24 18.15
N ASP A 227 -22.98 -20.10 17.15
CA ASP A 227 -22.77 -18.82 16.47
C ASP A 227 -23.34 -18.77 15.05
N GLY A 228 -23.90 -19.88 14.56
CA GLY A 228 -24.44 -19.98 13.21
C GLY A 228 -23.35 -19.86 12.14
N ASP A 229 -23.68 -19.14 11.06
CA ASP A 229 -22.84 -19.00 9.87
C ASP A 229 -21.74 -17.95 10.05
N LYS A 230 -20.48 -18.38 9.94
CA LYS A 230 -19.29 -17.54 9.98
C LYS A 230 -18.44 -17.70 8.72
N PRO A 231 -18.01 -16.60 8.07
CA PRO A 231 -16.92 -16.67 7.12
C PRO A 231 -15.61 -16.90 7.88
N MET A 232 -14.68 -17.64 7.26
CA MET A 232 -13.32 -17.83 7.77
C MET A 232 -12.33 -17.85 6.60
N PHE A 233 -11.12 -17.34 6.82
CA PHE A 233 -10.00 -17.49 5.90
C PHE A 233 -8.72 -17.79 6.71
N MET A 234 -7.64 -18.22 6.03
CA MET A 234 -6.41 -18.77 6.63
C MET A 234 -6.55 -20.13 7.29
N SER A 235 -7.19 -20.21 8.46
CA SER A 235 -7.20 -21.44 9.26
C SER A 235 -8.41 -21.53 10.19
N ILE A 236 -8.77 -22.77 10.50
CA ILE A 236 -9.67 -23.16 11.58
C ILE A 236 -8.84 -24.13 12.44
N THR A 237 -8.71 -23.86 13.73
CA THR A 237 -7.85 -24.65 14.63
C THR A 237 -8.67 -25.20 15.79
N TRP A 238 -8.30 -26.40 16.27
CA TRP A 238 -8.92 -27.07 17.42
C TRP A 238 -7.86 -27.73 18.32
N GLY A 239 -8.23 -28.06 19.57
CA GLY A 239 -7.33 -28.69 20.55
C GLY A 239 -6.09 -27.86 20.86
N LEU A 240 -4.94 -28.52 21.02
CA LEU A 240 -3.68 -27.90 21.45
C LEU A 240 -3.30 -26.62 20.68
N ILE A 241 -3.55 -26.58 19.37
CA ILE A 241 -3.20 -25.41 18.53
C ILE A 241 -4.10 -24.22 18.88
N ALA A 242 -5.38 -24.44 19.18
CA ALA A 242 -6.30 -23.39 19.61
C ALA A 242 -6.02 -22.94 21.05
N ASP A 243 -5.63 -23.86 21.92
CA ASP A 243 -5.27 -23.55 23.31
C ASP A 243 -4.07 -22.60 23.36
N ILE A 244 -3.02 -22.86 22.57
CA ILE A 244 -1.84 -21.98 22.47
C ILE A 244 -2.22 -20.55 22.07
N GLY A 245 -3.19 -20.39 21.16
CA GLY A 245 -3.66 -19.07 20.70
C GLY A 245 -4.49 -18.31 21.74
N SER A 246 -5.08 -19.01 22.71
CA SER A 246 -5.95 -18.42 23.74
C SER A 246 -5.18 -17.80 24.91
N PHE A 247 -3.86 -18.03 24.98
CA PHE A 247 -2.98 -17.48 26.03
C PHE A 247 -2.34 -16.12 25.69
N TYR A 248 -2.70 -15.49 24.56
CA TYR A 248 -2.10 -14.25 24.06
C TYR A 248 -3.11 -13.11 23.84
#